data_AF-A0A7D8YHD6-F1
#
_entry.id   AF-A0A7D8YHD6-F1
#
_cell.length_a   1.000
_cell.length_b   1.000
_cell.length_c   1.000
_cell.angle_alpha   90.00
_cell.angle_beta   90.00
_cell.angle_gamma   90.00
#
_symmetry.space_group_name_H-M   'P 1'
#
loop_
_entity.id
_entity.type
_entity.pdbx_description
1 polymer ?
#
loop_
_entity_poly.entity_id
_entity_poly.type
_entity_poly.pdbx_seq_one_letter_code
_entity_poly.pdbx_strand_id
1 'polypeptide(L)'
;MLVAALGQIEWVRRYTLELLDATPEELWFEMPDWGKRTEDTAPGQVATSADRGITHVAWQVGHLAVSQYGLLMFRIHGRRDEDLELVPGSFRKAFGRGSDPHSAGVKRHSAEELRERLDRIHRSAVAGLREGFDSGRLLEPVDMPYAVYPIKLGAILFCPLHEQIHGGQIGLIRRGLGLPPIR
;
A
#
# COMPACT_ATOMS: atom_id res chain seq x y z
N MET A 1 -19.61 15.04 0.47
CA MET A 1 -19.02 13.78 -0.01
C MET A 1 -17.51 13.74 0.17
N LEU A 2 -16.74 14.72 -0.33
CA LEU A 2 -15.28 14.76 -0.14
C LEU A 2 -14.83 14.80 1.32
N VAL A 3 -15.55 15.53 2.19
CA VAL A 3 -15.25 15.57 3.64
C VAL A 3 -15.29 14.17 4.27
N ALA A 4 -16.28 13.34 3.91
CA ALA A 4 -16.37 11.98 4.42
C ALA A 4 -15.23 11.10 3.88
N ALA A 5 -14.88 11.22 2.60
CA ALA A 5 -13.77 10.48 2.02
C ALA A 5 -12.42 10.88 2.64
N LEU A 6 -12.19 12.19 2.85
CA LEU A 6 -11.02 12.70 3.55
C LEU A 6 -10.93 12.16 4.99
N GLY A 7 -12.04 12.21 5.73
CA GLY A 7 -12.08 11.64 7.09
C GLY A 7 -11.75 10.14 7.13
N GLN A 8 -12.22 9.38 6.13
CA GLN A 8 -11.88 7.96 5.99
C GLN A 8 -10.40 7.75 5.65
N ILE A 9 -9.84 8.54 4.74
CA ILE A 9 -8.42 8.51 4.35
C ILE A 9 -7.52 8.81 5.56
N GLU A 10 -7.85 9.84 6.34
CA GLU A 10 -7.10 10.21 7.54
C GLU A 10 -7.22 9.16 8.64
N TRP A 11 -8.41 8.59 8.83
CA TRP A 11 -8.62 7.53 9.83
C TRP A 11 -7.83 6.27 9.49
N VAL A 12 -7.94 5.78 8.25
CA VAL A 12 -7.22 4.57 7.84
C VAL A 12 -5.71 4.78 7.84
N ARG A 13 -5.22 5.97 7.46
CA ARG A 13 -3.80 6.30 7.57
C ARG A 13 -3.32 6.20 9.01
N ARG A 14 -4.05 6.75 9.98
CA ARG A 14 -3.67 6.61 11.40
C ARG A 14 -3.63 5.15 11.84
N TYR A 15 -4.59 4.34 11.43
CA TYR A 15 -4.58 2.91 11.72
C TYR A 15 -3.37 2.19 11.08
N THR A 16 -3.05 2.49 9.82
CA THR A 16 -1.84 1.99 9.16
C THR A 16 -0.59 2.40 9.92
N LEU A 17 -0.47 3.67 10.33
CA LEU A 17 0.69 4.15 11.09
C LEU A 17 0.81 3.46 12.45
N GLU A 18 -0.29 3.23 13.17
CA GLU A 18 -0.27 2.46 14.42
C GLU A 18 0.29 1.04 14.20
N LEU A 19 -0.10 0.37 13.10
CA LEU A 19 0.46 -0.93 12.73
C LEU A 19 1.95 -0.86 12.44
N LEU A 20 2.40 0.16 11.70
CA LEU A 20 3.81 0.34 11.34
C LEU A 20 4.67 0.70 12.56
N ASP A 21 4.21 1.60 13.43
CA ASP A 21 4.92 2.03 14.64
C ASP A 21 5.12 0.89 15.64
N ALA A 22 4.18 -0.07 15.68
CA ALA A 22 4.30 -1.28 16.49
C ALA A 22 4.85 -2.49 15.70
N THR A 23 5.54 -2.25 14.58
CA THR A 23 6.28 -3.26 13.83
C THR A 23 7.75 -2.86 13.76
N PRO A 24 8.65 -3.59 14.44
CA PRO A 24 10.09 -3.35 14.35
C PRO A 24 10.57 -3.33 12.90
N GLU A 25 11.38 -2.35 12.52
CA GLU A 25 11.81 -2.14 11.13
C GLU A 25 12.60 -3.30 10.56
N GLU A 26 13.37 -3.99 11.41
CA GLU A 26 14.11 -5.21 11.06
C GLU A 26 13.20 -6.34 10.58
N LEU A 27 11.91 -6.31 10.92
CA LEU A 27 10.93 -7.31 10.49
C LEU A 27 10.18 -6.91 9.21
N TRP A 28 10.39 -5.71 8.65
CA TRP A 28 9.57 -5.24 7.53
C TRP A 28 9.72 -6.08 6.26
N PHE A 29 10.87 -6.72 6.09
CA PHE A 29 11.18 -7.56 4.94
C PHE A 29 11.03 -9.06 5.24
N GLU A 30 10.71 -9.39 6.49
CA GLU A 30 10.44 -10.77 6.88
C GLU A 30 9.05 -11.18 6.39
N MET A 31 9.03 -12.30 5.67
CA MET A 31 7.79 -12.94 5.25
C MET A 31 7.40 -13.95 6.31
N PRO A 32 6.19 -13.86 6.89
CA PRO A 32 5.78 -14.83 7.90
C PRO A 32 5.76 -16.23 7.31
N ASP A 33 6.27 -17.19 8.06
CA ASP A 33 6.10 -18.60 7.77
C ASP A 33 4.74 -19.04 8.31
N TRP A 34 3.72 -18.90 7.48
CA TRP A 34 2.37 -19.37 7.81
C TRP A 34 2.27 -20.90 7.80
N GLY A 35 3.35 -21.60 7.42
CA GLY A 35 3.43 -23.03 7.26
C GLY A 35 2.59 -23.56 6.11
N LYS A 36 3.01 -24.68 5.52
CA LYS A 36 2.04 -25.74 5.22
C LYS A 36 1.61 -26.35 6.55
N ARG A 37 0.39 -26.89 6.65
CA ARG A 37 0.04 -27.78 7.77
C ARG A 37 1.16 -28.80 7.91
N THR A 38 1.62 -29.06 9.13
CA THR A 38 2.67 -30.06 9.43
C THR A 38 2.33 -31.47 8.91
N GLU A 39 1.06 -31.71 8.56
CA GLU A 39 0.54 -32.93 7.95
C GLU A 39 0.97 -33.11 6.47
N ASP A 40 1.37 -32.05 5.77
CA ASP A 40 1.64 -32.05 4.32
C ASP A 40 3.13 -32.06 3.94
N THR A 41 4.05 -32.04 4.92
CA THR A 41 5.50 -32.01 4.67
C THR A 41 6.17 -33.26 5.21
N ALA A 42 6.74 -34.07 4.32
CA ALA A 42 7.52 -35.24 4.69
C ALA A 42 8.80 -34.84 5.47
N PRO A 43 9.27 -35.66 6.42
CA PRO A 43 10.51 -35.39 7.15
C PRO A 43 11.70 -35.17 6.19
N GLY A 44 12.42 -34.06 6.36
CA GLY A 44 13.64 -33.76 5.59
C GLY A 44 13.44 -32.83 4.38
N GLN A 45 12.24 -32.30 4.16
CA GLN A 45 12.00 -31.34 3.08
C GLN A 45 12.40 -29.91 3.48
N VAL A 46 13.32 -29.29 2.72
CA VAL A 46 13.76 -27.90 2.95
C VAL A 46 12.74 -26.94 2.36
N ALA A 47 12.30 -25.95 3.15
CA ALA A 47 11.38 -24.91 2.71
C ALA A 47 11.92 -24.16 1.48
N THR A 48 11.15 -24.21 0.40
CA THR A 48 11.41 -23.49 -0.86
C THR A 48 10.88 -22.05 -0.78
N SER A 49 11.18 -21.20 -1.77
CA SER A 49 10.56 -19.87 -1.88
C SER A 49 9.03 -19.93 -2.00
N ALA A 50 8.47 -21.05 -2.44
CA ALA A 50 7.03 -21.30 -2.48
C ALA A 50 6.43 -21.65 -1.10
N ASP A 51 7.27 -21.88 -0.08
CA ASP A 51 6.87 -22.19 1.30
C ASP A 51 6.99 -20.95 2.22
N ARG A 52 7.47 -19.81 1.71
CA ARG A 52 7.52 -18.53 2.45
C ARG A 52 6.22 -17.76 2.25
N GLY A 53 5.81 -16.94 3.23
CA GLY A 53 4.62 -16.10 3.14
C GLY A 53 4.56 -15.29 1.84
N ILE A 54 3.35 -15.04 1.33
CA ILE A 54 3.12 -14.44 0.00
C ILE A 54 3.42 -12.93 -0.06
N THR A 55 3.81 -12.30 1.05
CA THR A 55 4.04 -10.84 1.17
C THR A 55 4.72 -10.50 2.50
N HIS A 56 5.17 -9.24 2.66
CA HIS A 56 5.78 -8.69 3.86
C HIS A 56 5.44 -7.19 4.01
N VAL A 57 5.70 -6.59 5.17
CA VAL A 57 5.29 -5.20 5.48
C VAL A 57 5.87 -4.18 4.49
N ALA A 58 7.15 -4.26 4.16
CA ALA A 58 7.78 -3.34 3.21
C ALA A 58 7.12 -3.37 1.83
N TRP A 59 6.70 -4.54 1.31
CA TRP A 59 5.95 -4.59 0.05
C TRP A 59 4.58 -3.94 0.20
N GLN A 60 3.89 -4.18 1.31
CA GLN A 60 2.59 -3.56 1.61
C GLN A 60 2.69 -2.03 1.64
N VAL A 61 3.70 -1.48 2.33
CA VAL A 61 3.95 -0.03 2.41
C VAL A 61 4.30 0.54 1.03
N GLY A 62 5.20 -0.09 0.29
CA GLY A 62 5.54 0.34 -1.07
C GLY A 62 4.34 0.27 -2.02
N HIS A 63 3.51 -0.77 -1.90
CA HIS A 63 2.30 -0.93 -2.69
C HIS A 63 1.27 0.16 -2.36
N LEU A 64 1.07 0.45 -1.08
CA LEU A 64 0.22 1.56 -0.63
C LEU A 64 0.69 2.90 -1.19
N ALA A 65 2.01 3.15 -1.23
CA ALA A 65 2.57 4.36 -1.82
C ALA A 65 2.23 4.48 -3.32
N VAL A 66 2.47 3.42 -4.10
CA VAL A 66 2.13 3.40 -5.54
C VAL A 66 0.63 3.58 -5.77
N SER A 67 -0.20 2.85 -5.01
CA SER A 67 -1.65 2.85 -5.17
C SER A 67 -2.26 4.18 -4.74
N GLN A 68 -1.82 4.79 -3.64
CA GLN A 68 -2.33 6.10 -3.21
C GLN A 68 -1.99 7.20 -4.21
N TYR A 69 -0.77 7.23 -4.74
CA TYR A 69 -0.42 8.11 -5.85
C TYR A 69 -1.33 7.87 -7.08
N GLY A 70 -1.50 6.61 -7.47
CA GLY A 70 -2.35 6.25 -8.61
C GLY A 70 -3.80 6.71 -8.45
N LEU A 71 -4.35 6.56 -7.24
CA LEU A 71 -5.76 6.84 -6.93
C LEU A 71 -6.05 8.33 -6.72
N LEU A 72 -5.19 9.05 -5.99
CA LEU A 72 -5.47 10.41 -5.53
C LEU A 72 -4.75 11.51 -6.30
N MET A 73 -3.73 11.17 -7.09
CA MET A 73 -2.93 12.14 -7.83
C MET A 73 -3.03 11.88 -9.33
N PHE A 74 -2.46 10.76 -9.81
CA PHE A 74 -2.37 10.44 -11.23
C PHE A 74 -3.74 10.39 -11.93
N ARG A 75 -4.75 9.73 -11.34
CA ARG A 75 -6.10 9.69 -11.94
C ARG A 75 -6.79 11.04 -11.97
N ILE A 76 -6.40 11.98 -11.11
CA ILE A 76 -7.05 13.26 -11.00
C ILE A 76 -6.44 14.27 -11.99
N HIS A 77 -5.11 14.35 -12.04
CA HIS A 77 -4.40 15.35 -12.83
C HIS A 77 -3.49 14.79 -13.93
N GLY A 78 -3.50 13.47 -14.16
CA GLY A 78 -2.56 12.83 -15.07
C GLY A 78 -1.15 12.80 -14.50
N ARG A 79 -0.18 12.43 -15.35
CA ARG A 79 1.24 12.43 -14.99
C ARG A 79 1.78 13.85 -14.97
N ARG A 80 2.44 14.26 -13.88
CA ARG A 80 3.25 15.48 -13.83
C ARG A 80 4.73 15.13 -13.67
N ASP A 81 5.62 16.02 -14.08
CA ASP A 81 7.06 15.80 -13.98
C ASP A 81 7.52 15.71 -12.51
N GLU A 82 6.88 16.51 -11.65
CA GLU A 82 7.05 16.52 -10.20
C GLU A 82 6.82 15.13 -9.57
N ASP A 83 5.92 14.33 -10.15
CA ASP A 83 5.55 13.02 -9.63
C ASP A 83 6.62 11.95 -9.90
N LEU A 84 7.55 12.20 -10.85
CA LEU A 84 8.56 11.23 -11.27
C LEU A 84 9.56 10.91 -10.17
N GLU A 85 9.85 11.87 -9.31
CA GLU A 85 10.69 11.68 -8.14
C GLU A 85 9.94 10.95 -7.01
N LEU A 86 8.64 11.22 -6.88
CA LEU A 86 7.79 10.61 -5.86
C LEU A 86 7.52 9.13 -6.16
N VAL A 87 7.25 8.77 -7.41
CA VAL A 87 6.95 7.39 -7.81
C VAL A 87 7.65 7.02 -9.13
N PRO A 88 8.98 6.84 -9.11
CA PRO A 88 9.75 6.52 -10.31
C PRO A 88 9.32 5.18 -10.91
N GLY A 89 9.62 4.97 -12.20
CA GLY A 89 9.23 3.75 -12.93
C GLY A 89 9.76 2.46 -12.29
N SER A 90 10.97 2.50 -11.72
CA SER A 90 11.55 1.40 -10.96
C SER A 90 10.75 1.05 -9.71
N PHE A 91 10.28 2.06 -8.97
CA PHE A 91 9.44 1.89 -7.79
C PHE A 91 8.08 1.30 -8.16
N ARG A 92 7.44 1.81 -9.23
CA ARG A 92 6.19 1.23 -9.75
C ARG A 92 6.34 -0.21 -10.20
N LYS A 93 7.50 -0.58 -10.76
CA LYS A 93 7.78 -1.98 -11.14
C LYS A 93 7.95 -2.88 -9.93
N ALA A 94 8.56 -2.38 -8.86
CA ALA A 94 8.82 -3.14 -7.63
C ALA A 94 7.56 -3.35 -6.77
N PHE A 95 6.64 -2.37 -6.74
CA PHE A 95 5.51 -2.36 -5.81
C PHE A 95 4.13 -2.24 -6.47
N GLY A 96 4.07 -2.20 -7.80
CA GLY A 96 2.81 -2.15 -8.54
C GLY A 96 1.98 -3.44 -8.41
N ARG A 97 0.72 -3.38 -8.83
CA ARG A 97 -0.16 -4.55 -8.90
C ARG A 97 0.51 -5.66 -9.74
N GLY A 98 0.58 -6.88 -9.18
CA GLY A 98 1.19 -8.04 -9.84
C GLY A 98 2.71 -8.09 -9.78
N SER A 99 3.36 -7.16 -9.07
CA SER A 99 4.78 -7.29 -8.72
C SER A 99 5.01 -8.43 -7.72
N ASP A 100 6.23 -8.96 -7.71
CA ASP A 100 6.63 -10.04 -6.82
C ASP A 100 7.21 -9.47 -5.50
N PRO A 101 6.56 -9.69 -4.34
CA PRO A 101 7.06 -9.27 -3.04
C PRO A 101 8.43 -9.87 -2.71
N HIS A 102 8.77 -11.06 -3.19
CA HIS A 102 10.11 -11.64 -2.97
C HIS A 102 11.22 -10.83 -3.66
N SER A 103 10.88 -10.14 -4.75
CA SER A 103 11.82 -9.31 -5.51
C SER A 103 11.98 -7.88 -4.97
N ALA A 104 11.05 -7.44 -4.11
CA ALA A 104 11.03 -6.12 -3.47
C ALA A 104 11.92 -6.11 -2.21
N GLY A 105 13.21 -6.44 -2.39
CA GLY A 105 14.12 -6.72 -1.27
C GLY A 105 14.85 -5.51 -0.66
N VAL A 106 15.31 -5.71 0.58
CA VAL A 106 16.14 -4.81 1.42
C VAL A 106 17.32 -4.18 0.67
N LYS A 107 17.88 -4.87 -0.32
CA LYS A 107 19.05 -4.39 -1.09
C LYS A 107 18.78 -3.11 -1.89
N ARG A 108 17.51 -2.73 -2.08
CA ARG A 108 17.11 -1.57 -2.89
C ARG A 108 16.33 -0.52 -2.11
N HIS A 109 15.78 -0.88 -0.95
CA HIS A 109 14.89 -0.03 -0.15
C HIS A 109 15.07 -0.32 1.34
N SER A 110 15.06 0.71 2.18
CA SER A 110 14.90 0.57 3.64
C SER A 110 13.45 0.75 4.08
N ALA A 111 13.14 0.35 5.32
CA ALA A 111 11.84 0.60 5.94
C ALA A 111 11.57 2.11 6.05
N GLU A 112 12.56 2.86 6.52
CA GLU A 112 12.53 4.32 6.61
C GLU A 112 12.22 5.00 5.25
N GLU A 113 12.92 4.62 4.18
CA GLU A 113 12.70 5.19 2.84
C GLU A 113 11.29 4.91 2.32
N LEU A 114 10.75 3.72 2.57
CA LEU A 114 9.40 3.34 2.19
C LEU A 114 8.36 4.14 2.98
N ARG A 115 8.58 4.30 4.28
CA ARG A 115 7.74 5.11 5.16
C ARG A 115 7.72 6.57 4.73
N GLU A 116 8.89 7.18 4.55
CA GLU A 116 9.02 8.57 4.15
C GLU A 116 8.32 8.82 2.80
N ARG A 117 8.48 7.89 1.85
CA ARG A 117 7.82 8.00 0.54
C ARG A 117 6.29 7.91 0.66
N LEU A 118 5.78 6.97 1.46
CA LEU A 118 4.34 6.85 1.73
C LEU A 118 3.79 8.14 2.39
N ASP A 119 4.55 8.75 3.29
CA ASP A 119 4.16 9.99 3.97
C ASP A 119 4.21 11.21 3.04
N ARG A 120 5.23 11.32 2.17
CA ARG A 120 5.30 12.37 1.15
C ARG A 120 4.11 12.30 0.19
N ILE A 121 3.80 11.12 -0.34
CA ILE A 121 2.67 10.92 -1.25
C ILE A 121 1.35 11.27 -0.56
N HIS A 122 1.17 10.83 0.69
CA HIS A 122 -0.04 11.14 1.43
C HIS A 122 -0.22 12.64 1.68
N ARG A 123 0.83 13.34 2.11
CA ARG A 123 0.79 14.79 2.30
C ARG A 123 0.40 15.51 1.02
N SER A 124 1.03 15.18 -0.11
CA SER A 124 0.71 15.77 -1.41
C SER A 124 -0.73 15.47 -1.84
N ALA A 125 -1.18 14.22 -1.70
CA ALA A 125 -2.52 13.81 -2.08
C ALA A 125 -3.60 14.50 -1.22
N VAL A 126 -3.42 14.57 0.10
CA VAL A 126 -4.36 15.23 1.01
C VAL A 126 -4.36 16.74 0.81
N ALA A 127 -3.20 17.36 0.57
CA ALA A 127 -3.12 18.78 0.23
C ALA A 127 -3.94 19.08 -1.04
N GLY A 128 -3.71 18.31 -2.12
CA GLY A 128 -4.47 18.47 -3.37
C GLY A 128 -5.98 18.25 -3.20
N LEU A 129 -6.40 17.29 -2.37
CA LEU A 129 -7.82 17.08 -2.07
C LEU A 129 -8.43 18.24 -1.26
N ARG A 130 -7.68 18.86 -0.34
CA ARG A 130 -8.14 19.96 0.54
C ARG A 130 -8.15 21.31 -0.17
N GLU A 131 -7.16 21.59 -1.01
CA GLU A 131 -7.13 22.77 -1.87
C GLU A 131 -8.29 22.77 -2.88
N GLY A 132 -8.88 21.60 -3.09
CA GLY A 132 -10.07 21.41 -3.88
C GLY A 132 -9.68 21.16 -5.33
N PHE A 133 -9.73 19.89 -5.74
CA PHE A 133 -9.93 19.63 -7.15
C PHE A 133 -11.24 20.30 -7.57
N ASP A 134 -11.22 21.01 -8.71
CA ASP A 134 -12.43 21.55 -9.31
C ASP A 134 -13.48 20.44 -9.34
N SER A 135 -14.52 20.60 -8.52
CA SER A 135 -15.52 19.56 -8.27
C SER A 135 -16.24 19.11 -9.55
N GLY A 136 -16.29 19.97 -10.59
CA GLY A 136 -16.80 19.62 -11.90
C GLY A 136 -15.98 18.53 -12.59
N ARG A 137 -14.68 18.44 -12.29
CA ARG A 137 -13.77 17.45 -12.87
C ARG A 137 -13.88 16.08 -12.22
N LEU A 138 -14.41 15.98 -11.00
CA LEU A 138 -14.51 14.70 -10.30
C LEU A 138 -15.50 13.72 -10.94
N LEU A 139 -16.42 14.25 -11.76
CA LEU A 139 -17.37 13.47 -12.55
C LEU A 139 -16.84 13.12 -13.95
N GLU A 140 -15.62 13.56 -14.31
CA GLU A 140 -15.00 13.18 -15.58
C GLU A 140 -14.79 11.66 -15.63
N PRO A 141 -15.05 11.03 -16.80
CA PRO A 141 -14.89 9.59 -16.97
C PRO A 141 -13.42 9.15 -16.84
N VAL A 142 -13.23 7.92 -16.39
CA VAL A 142 -11.93 7.25 -16.29
C VAL A 142 -12.00 5.91 -17.01
N ASP A 143 -11.03 5.67 -17.89
CA ASP A 143 -10.90 4.39 -18.60
C ASP A 143 -10.58 3.23 -17.66
N MET A 144 -10.87 2.00 -18.09
CA MET A 144 -10.49 0.82 -17.32
C MET A 144 -8.97 0.72 -17.16
N PRO A 145 -8.48 0.37 -15.95
CA PRO A 145 -9.25 0.02 -14.75
C PRO A 145 -9.69 1.24 -13.94
N TYR A 146 -11.00 1.39 -13.70
CA TYR A 146 -11.56 2.33 -12.72
C TYR A 146 -11.83 1.65 -11.36
N ALA A 147 -12.21 2.42 -10.36
CA ALA A 147 -12.56 1.90 -9.02
C ALA A 147 -13.90 2.47 -8.56
N VAL A 148 -14.78 1.61 -8.03
CA VAL A 148 -16.16 1.92 -7.57
C VAL A 148 -17.08 2.43 -8.69
N TYR A 149 -16.75 3.58 -9.30
CA TYR A 149 -17.46 4.19 -10.43
C TYR A 149 -16.47 4.55 -11.56
N PRO A 150 -16.91 4.59 -12.83
CA PRO A 150 -16.07 4.92 -13.99
C PRO A 150 -15.77 6.43 -14.10
N ILE A 151 -15.51 7.09 -12.98
CA ILE A 151 -15.22 8.53 -12.88
C ILE A 151 -14.11 8.78 -11.85
N LYS A 152 -13.48 9.96 -11.91
CA LYS A 152 -12.36 10.33 -11.01
C LYS A 152 -12.70 10.21 -9.53
N LEU A 153 -13.93 10.60 -9.15
CA LEU A 153 -14.44 10.45 -7.78
C LEU A 153 -14.37 9.01 -7.28
N GLY A 154 -14.57 8.00 -8.15
CA GLY A 154 -14.50 6.60 -7.77
C GLY A 154 -13.14 6.20 -7.21
N ALA A 155 -12.05 6.78 -7.72
CA ALA A 155 -10.70 6.54 -7.19
C ALA A 155 -10.52 7.11 -5.77
N ILE A 156 -11.08 8.29 -5.49
CA ILE A 156 -11.04 8.93 -4.17
C ILE A 156 -11.81 8.09 -3.16
N LEU A 157 -13.02 7.63 -3.53
CA LEU A 157 -13.86 6.78 -2.67
C LEU A 157 -13.22 5.42 -2.40
N PHE A 158 -12.45 4.89 -3.35
CA PHE A 158 -11.79 3.60 -3.20
C PHE A 158 -10.50 3.66 -2.37
N CYS A 159 -9.79 4.79 -2.38
CA CYS A 159 -8.51 4.90 -1.68
C CYS A 159 -8.53 4.46 -0.20
N PRO A 160 -9.48 4.91 0.64
CA PRO A 160 -9.51 4.45 2.03
C PRO A 160 -9.85 2.97 2.17
N LEU A 161 -10.70 2.42 1.28
CA LEU A 161 -11.03 0.99 1.28
C LEU A 161 -9.80 0.15 0.91
N HIS A 162 -9.04 0.58 -0.08
CA HIS A 162 -7.80 -0.06 -0.48
C HIS A 162 -6.79 -0.06 0.67
N GLU A 163 -6.56 1.10 1.29
CA GLU A 163 -5.63 1.18 2.42
C GLU A 163 -6.08 0.31 3.61
N GLN A 164 -7.40 0.22 3.87
CA GLN A 164 -7.95 -0.64 4.93
C GLN A 164 -7.68 -2.13 4.68
N ILE A 165 -7.84 -2.59 3.42
CA ILE A 165 -7.56 -3.99 3.04
C ILE A 165 -6.09 -4.32 3.32
N HIS A 166 -5.18 -3.45 2.89
CA HIS A 166 -3.75 -3.62 3.12
C HIS A 166 -3.37 -3.46 4.60
N GLY A 167 -4.04 -2.60 5.37
CA GLY A 167 -3.93 -2.55 6.82
C GLY A 167 -4.30 -3.89 7.48
N GLY A 168 -5.35 -4.55 7.00
CA GLY A 168 -5.69 -5.93 7.41
C GLY A 168 -4.60 -6.94 7.09
N GLN A 169 -3.99 -6.84 5.90
CA GLN A 169 -2.86 -7.69 5.50
C GLN A 169 -1.62 -7.45 6.39
N ILE A 170 -1.30 -6.18 6.69
CA ILE A 170 -0.22 -5.83 7.62
C ILE A 170 -0.52 -6.41 9.01
N GLY A 171 -1.75 -6.28 9.52
CA GLY A 171 -2.15 -6.86 10.79
C GLY A 171 -2.00 -8.40 10.83
N LEU A 172 -2.29 -9.08 9.72
CA LEU A 172 -2.00 -10.51 9.58
C LEU A 172 -0.50 -10.77 9.57
N ILE A 173 0.29 -10.11 8.71
CA ILE A 173 1.75 -10.27 8.67
C ILE A 173 2.36 -10.14 10.06
N ARG A 174 1.99 -9.10 10.81
CA ARG A 174 2.45 -8.90 12.20
C ARG A 174 2.18 -10.10 13.09
N ARG A 175 0.96 -10.66 13.05
CA ARG A 175 0.61 -11.86 13.82
C ARG A 175 1.41 -13.09 13.39
N GLY A 176 1.64 -13.26 12.09
CA GLY A 176 2.47 -14.35 11.57
C GLY A 176 3.94 -14.23 12.01
N LEU A 177 4.41 -13.01 12.29
CA LEU A 177 5.73 -12.73 12.87
C LEU A 177 5.75 -12.80 14.40
N GLY A 178 4.67 -13.26 15.05
CA GLY A 178 4.57 -13.40 16.50
C GLY A 178 4.32 -12.07 17.25
N LEU A 179 4.01 -10.98 16.55
CA LEU A 179 3.71 -9.70 17.17
C LEU A 179 2.26 -9.65 17.68
N PRO A 180 1.98 -8.93 18.78
CA PRO A 180 0.63 -8.82 19.33
C PRO A 180 -0.33 -8.08 18.37
N PRO A 181 -1.64 -8.40 18.42
CA PRO A 181 -2.64 -7.68 17.65
C PRO A 181 -2.69 -6.20 18.07
N ILE A 182 -2.99 -5.33 17.11
CA ILE A 182 -3.37 -3.95 17.40
C ILE A 182 -4.84 -3.80 17.07
N ARG A 183 -5.61 -3.49 18.12
CA ARG A 183 -7.08 -3.41 18.14
C ARG A 183 -7.78 -4.75 17.94
#